data_AF-A0A6J6FRS0-F1
#
_entry.id   AF-A0A6J6FRS0-F1
#
_cell.length_a   1.000
_cell.length_b   1.000
_cell.length_c   1.000
_cell.angle_alpha   90.00
_cell.angle_beta   90.00
_cell.angle_gamma   90.00
#
_symmetry.space_group_name_H-M   'P 1'
#
loop_
_entity.id
_entity.type
_entity.pdbx_description
1 polymer ?
#
loop_
_entity_poly.entity_id
_entity_poly.type
_entity_poly.pdbx_seq_one_letter_code
_entity_poly.pdbx_strand_id
1 'polypeptide(L)'
;MAQPIPNPHPILPDNPEYLPIHTRNYEVRAFKVSDTEILLWGAVRDDKPAGMYVMDDPEPLTIHHMVVQLRVSFPMMEIVDASAELKEFPHHECPGIGIKYKQLVGLSIARGFTHKVRELFGGPRGCTHTTALLQAMGPVAIQCGWSMRVLKMTELATSGAPKPEFTPESREMAFKSNLNTCHIWDEDGEHVRTIRAGGDIGAPLSVTKRLIKLGRDPEEWNRIRG
;
A
#
# COMPACT_ATOMS: atom_id res chain seq x y z
N MET A 1 8.19 24.07 -5.82
CA MET A 1 8.75 22.88 -5.13
C MET A 1 8.73 21.75 -6.13
N ALA A 2 9.90 21.24 -6.53
CA ALA A 2 10.01 20.23 -7.59
C ALA A 2 9.38 18.90 -7.13
N GLN A 3 8.48 18.34 -7.94
CA GLN A 3 7.99 16.98 -7.74
C GLN A 3 9.11 15.96 -8.06
N PRO A 4 9.06 14.73 -7.51
CA PRO A 4 10.12 13.76 -7.64
C PRO A 4 10.33 13.35 -9.11
N ILE A 5 11.59 13.10 -9.45
CA ILE A 5 12.05 12.55 -10.73
C ILE A 5 11.25 11.26 -11.04
N PRO A 6 10.79 11.04 -12.29
CA PRO A 6 10.20 9.77 -12.68
C PRO A 6 11.14 8.62 -12.29
N ASN A 7 10.57 7.56 -11.71
CA ASN A 7 11.30 6.40 -11.22
C ASN A 7 12.41 5.97 -12.21
N PRO A 8 13.70 6.03 -11.84
CA PRO A 8 14.82 5.69 -12.74
C PRO A 8 14.86 4.21 -13.13
N HIS A 9 13.97 3.41 -12.55
CA HIS A 9 13.77 2.00 -12.85
C HIS A 9 12.31 1.80 -13.25
N PRO A 10 11.97 1.89 -14.56
CA PRO A 10 10.59 1.73 -15.00
C PRO A 10 10.04 0.35 -14.60
N ILE A 11 8.76 0.31 -14.22
CA ILE A 11 8.11 -0.91 -13.72
C ILE A 11 8.01 -1.96 -14.82
N LEU A 12 7.80 -1.51 -16.07
CA LEU A 12 7.72 -2.35 -17.26
C LEU A 12 8.90 -2.04 -18.18
N PRO A 13 9.44 -3.05 -18.89
CA PRO A 13 10.36 -2.81 -19.98
C PRO A 13 9.63 -2.16 -21.17
N ASP A 14 10.40 -1.50 -22.04
CA ASP A 14 9.86 -0.97 -23.29
C ASP A 14 9.39 -2.10 -24.22
N ASN A 15 8.37 -1.81 -25.03
CA ASN A 15 7.90 -2.69 -26.09
C ASN A 15 8.24 -2.09 -27.46
N PRO A 16 9.26 -2.60 -28.17
CA PRO A 16 9.67 -2.04 -29.45
C PRO A 16 8.75 -2.40 -30.62
N GLU A 17 7.85 -3.38 -30.45
CA GLU A 17 7.02 -3.92 -31.54
C GLU A 17 5.70 -3.16 -31.71
N TYR A 18 5.16 -2.59 -30.62
CA TYR A 18 3.83 -2.01 -30.61
C TYR A 18 3.83 -0.57 -30.13
N LEU A 19 3.03 0.26 -30.80
CA LEU A 19 2.82 1.65 -30.40
C LEU A 19 2.11 1.72 -29.04
N PRO A 20 2.68 2.37 -28.01
CA PRO A 20 1.96 2.63 -26.77
C PRO A 20 0.74 3.53 -27.05
N ILE A 21 -0.39 3.27 -26.39
CA ILE A 21 -1.63 4.07 -26.56
C ILE A 21 -2.19 4.66 -25.27
N HIS A 22 -1.69 4.16 -24.13
CA HIS A 22 -2.10 4.58 -22.81
C HIS A 22 -1.16 3.99 -21.77
N THR A 23 -0.78 4.79 -20.78
CA THR A 23 -0.03 4.31 -19.61
C THR A 23 -0.77 4.73 -18.36
N ARG A 24 -1.05 3.77 -17.48
CA ARG A 24 -1.58 4.05 -16.14
C ARG A 24 -0.55 3.67 -15.09
N ASN A 25 -0.22 4.62 -14.24
CA ASN A 25 0.65 4.42 -13.09
C ASN A 25 -0.15 4.53 -11.79
N TYR A 26 0.10 3.60 -10.87
CA TYR A 26 -0.30 3.73 -9.48
C TYR A 26 0.96 3.88 -8.63
N GLU A 27 0.94 4.83 -7.71
CA GLU A 27 1.94 4.94 -6.67
C GLU A 27 1.24 5.03 -5.33
N VAL A 28 1.65 4.22 -4.37
CA VAL A 28 1.15 4.28 -3.00
C VAL A 28 2.35 4.29 -2.08
N ARG A 29 2.48 5.36 -1.31
CA ARG A 29 3.51 5.50 -0.28
C ARG A 29 2.88 5.42 1.09
N ALA A 30 3.60 4.87 2.04
CA ALA A 30 3.18 4.80 3.43
C ALA A 30 4.23 5.47 4.32
N PHE A 31 3.76 6.22 5.32
CA PHE A 31 4.62 6.93 6.26
C PHE A 31 4.16 6.62 7.69
N LYS A 32 5.11 6.30 8.58
CA LYS A 32 4.86 6.27 10.02
C LYS A 32 4.64 7.70 10.49
N VAL A 33 3.42 8.02 10.95
CA VAL A 33 3.15 9.32 11.57
C VAL A 33 3.44 9.27 13.06
N SER A 34 3.06 8.17 13.71
CA SER A 34 3.35 7.85 15.10
C SER A 34 3.33 6.33 15.30
N ASP A 35 3.52 5.84 16.53
CA ASP A 35 3.37 4.41 16.84
C ASP A 35 1.94 3.89 16.63
N THR A 36 0.95 4.79 16.57
CA THR A 36 -0.47 4.45 16.48
C THR A 36 -1.11 4.90 15.17
N GLU A 37 -0.33 5.40 14.19
CA GLU A 37 -0.90 5.98 12.99
C GLU A 37 0.02 5.91 11.76
N ILE A 38 -0.58 5.55 10.62
CA ILE A 38 0.05 5.46 9.31
C ILE A 38 -0.63 6.45 8.36
N LEU A 39 0.15 7.22 7.61
CA LEU A 39 -0.34 7.99 6.46
C LEU A 39 -0.11 7.16 5.20
N LEU A 40 -1.18 6.87 4.46
CA LEU A 40 -1.13 6.34 3.11
C LEU A 40 -1.37 7.46 2.13
N TRP A 41 -0.47 7.59 1.16
CA TRP A 41 -0.55 8.58 0.09
C TRP A 41 -0.54 7.85 -1.25
N GLY A 42 -1.73 7.73 -1.83
CA GLY A 42 -1.96 7.10 -3.13
C GLY A 42 -2.07 8.14 -4.24
N ALA A 43 -1.57 7.82 -5.43
CA ALA A 43 -1.77 8.56 -6.64
C ALA A 43 -2.04 7.60 -7.81
N VAL A 44 -2.92 8.01 -8.71
CA VAL A 44 -3.12 7.39 -10.01
C VAL A 44 -2.91 8.45 -11.09
N ARG A 45 -2.17 8.09 -12.14
CA ARG A 45 -1.94 8.94 -13.30
C ARG A 45 -2.15 8.15 -14.59
N ASP A 46 -2.93 8.74 -15.49
CA ASP A 46 -3.13 8.24 -16.85
C ASP A 46 -2.52 9.19 -17.85
N ASP A 47 -1.62 8.66 -18.67
CA ASP A 47 -0.92 9.42 -19.69
C ASP A 47 -1.25 8.88 -21.09
N LYS A 48 -1.28 9.81 -22.04
CA LYS A 48 -1.33 9.55 -23.48
C LYS A 48 0.02 9.86 -24.09
N PRO A 49 0.51 9.02 -25.03
CA PRO A 49 1.74 9.30 -25.75
C PRO A 49 1.69 10.65 -26.47
N ALA A 50 2.87 11.21 -26.70
CA ALA A 50 3.06 12.42 -27.50
C ALA A 50 2.41 12.31 -28.89
N GLY A 51 1.88 13.43 -29.38
CA GLY A 51 1.28 13.53 -30.70
C GLY A 51 -0.08 12.82 -30.89
N MET A 52 -0.55 12.05 -29.90
CA MET A 52 -1.73 11.19 -30.08
C MET A 52 -3.05 11.95 -29.97
N TYR A 53 -3.14 12.89 -29.01
CA TYR A 53 -4.37 13.66 -28.74
C TYR A 53 -4.30 15.08 -29.31
N VAL A 54 -3.08 15.60 -29.44
CA VAL A 54 -2.78 16.91 -30.03
C VAL A 54 -1.78 16.66 -31.13
N MET A 55 -2.14 17.00 -32.36
CA MET A 55 -1.26 16.84 -33.53
C MET A 55 0.03 17.64 -33.31
N ASP A 56 1.17 17.04 -33.64
CA ASP A 56 2.52 17.62 -33.54
C ASP A 56 2.99 18.01 -32.12
N ASP A 57 2.28 17.62 -31.06
CA ASP A 57 2.74 17.79 -29.68
C ASP A 57 3.87 16.80 -29.35
N PRO A 58 5.10 17.25 -29.02
CA PRO A 58 6.20 16.34 -28.69
C PRO A 58 6.10 15.76 -27.26
N GLU A 59 5.20 16.27 -26.42
CA GLU A 59 5.08 15.88 -25.02
C GLU A 59 3.91 14.90 -24.79
N PRO A 60 4.04 13.96 -23.83
CA PRO A 60 2.90 13.15 -23.41
C PRO A 60 1.87 13.99 -22.68
N LEU A 61 0.60 13.60 -22.77
CA LEU A 61 -0.52 14.31 -22.17
C LEU A 61 -1.09 13.52 -20.99
N THR A 62 -1.01 14.07 -19.78
CA THR A 62 -1.75 13.53 -18.63
C THR A 62 -3.24 13.85 -18.78
N ILE A 63 -4.10 12.82 -18.76
CA ILE A 63 -5.56 12.96 -18.87
C ILE A 63 -6.22 12.85 -17.50
N HIS A 64 -5.67 12.01 -16.63
CA HIS A 64 -6.17 11.82 -15.28
C HIS A 64 -5.01 11.87 -14.30
N HIS A 65 -5.18 12.62 -13.22
CA HIS A 65 -4.28 12.60 -12.09
C HIS A 65 -5.08 12.79 -10.82
N MET A 66 -5.18 11.74 -9.99
CA MET A 66 -5.89 11.79 -8.73
C MET A 66 -4.98 11.37 -7.59
N VAL A 67 -5.14 12.04 -6.46
CA VAL A 67 -4.36 11.84 -5.26
C VAL A 67 -5.31 11.55 -4.12
N VAL A 68 -5.07 10.48 -3.37
CA VAL A 68 -5.84 10.09 -2.20
C VAL A 68 -4.89 10.01 -1.01
N GLN A 69 -5.25 10.66 0.10
CA GLN A 69 -4.55 10.49 1.37
C GLN A 69 -5.48 9.89 2.40
N LEU A 70 -5.02 8.83 3.07
CA LEU A 70 -5.73 8.19 4.17
C LEU A 70 -4.84 8.20 5.40
N ARG A 71 -5.38 8.68 6.52
CA ARG A 71 -4.77 8.49 7.84
C ARG A 71 -5.42 7.26 8.46
N VAL A 72 -4.60 6.30 8.87
CA VAL A 72 -5.04 4.98 9.31
C VAL A 72 -4.52 4.71 10.71
N SER A 73 -5.41 4.37 11.63
CA SER A 73 -5.05 3.96 12.98
C SER A 73 -4.29 2.63 12.96
N PHE A 74 -3.34 2.48 13.88
CA PHE A 74 -2.55 1.27 14.03
C PHE A 74 -2.57 0.80 15.49
N PRO A 75 -2.73 -0.51 15.77
CA PRO A 75 -2.90 -1.62 14.82
C PRO A 75 -4.35 -1.88 14.31
N MET A 76 -5.30 -0.97 14.53
CA MET A 76 -6.74 -1.24 14.31
C MET A 76 -7.11 -1.17 12.82
N MET A 77 -6.29 -0.50 12.02
CA MET A 77 -6.47 -0.35 10.59
C MET A 77 -7.79 0.35 10.24
N GLU A 78 -8.21 1.32 11.06
CA GLU A 78 -9.38 2.16 10.80
C GLU A 78 -8.95 3.48 10.14
N ILE A 79 -9.68 3.93 9.13
CA ILE A 79 -9.42 5.21 8.46
C ILE A 79 -9.95 6.34 9.35
N VAL A 80 -9.05 7.16 9.91
CA VAL A 80 -9.40 8.27 10.80
C VAL A 80 -9.54 9.60 10.06
N ASP A 81 -8.90 9.73 8.88
CA ASP A 81 -9.12 10.84 7.96
C ASP A 81 -8.91 10.37 6.51
N ALA A 82 -9.62 11.01 5.59
CA ALA A 82 -9.54 10.73 4.16
C ALA A 82 -9.64 12.03 3.35
N SER A 83 -8.82 12.17 2.31
CA SER A 83 -8.96 13.23 1.33
C SER A 83 -8.69 12.70 -0.08
N ALA A 84 -9.36 13.30 -1.07
CA ALA A 84 -9.16 12.99 -2.47
C ALA A 84 -9.12 14.29 -3.27
N GLU A 85 -8.09 14.45 -4.07
CA GLU A 85 -7.86 15.59 -4.95
C GLU A 85 -7.77 15.08 -6.39
N LEU A 86 -8.48 15.73 -7.30
CA LEU A 86 -8.34 15.52 -8.74
C LEU A 86 -7.49 16.66 -9.28
N LYS A 87 -6.25 16.37 -9.67
CA LYS A 87 -5.26 17.35 -10.13
C LYS A 87 -5.32 17.60 -11.63
N GLU A 88 -5.62 16.56 -12.40
CA GLU A 88 -5.82 16.61 -13.85
C GLU A 88 -7.04 15.76 -14.19
N PHE A 89 -7.92 16.30 -15.02
CA PHE A 89 -9.23 15.71 -15.30
C PHE A 89 -9.82 16.26 -16.60
N PRO A 90 -10.51 15.44 -17.42
CA PRO A 90 -10.98 15.85 -18.74
C PRO A 90 -12.26 16.70 -18.72
N HIS A 91 -12.99 16.75 -17.60
CA HIS A 91 -14.28 17.43 -17.50
C HIS A 91 -14.37 18.29 -16.23
N HIS A 92 -14.92 19.49 -16.36
CA HIS A 92 -14.99 20.49 -15.28
C HIS A 92 -15.76 20.01 -14.04
N GLU A 93 -16.70 19.08 -14.22
CA GLU A 93 -17.54 18.54 -13.15
C GLU A 93 -16.83 17.45 -12.34
N CYS A 94 -15.76 16.85 -12.87
CA CYS A 94 -15.06 15.73 -12.23
C CYS A 94 -14.66 15.98 -10.76
N PRO A 95 -14.08 17.15 -10.38
CA PRO A 95 -13.67 17.41 -9.00
C PRO A 95 -14.82 17.35 -7.98
N GLY A 96 -16.08 17.54 -8.41
CA GLY A 96 -17.25 17.51 -7.54
C GLY A 96 -17.42 16.19 -6.76
N ILE A 97 -16.80 15.10 -7.23
CA ILE A 97 -16.84 13.81 -6.54
C ILE A 97 -15.94 13.75 -5.29
N GLY A 98 -14.94 14.64 -5.18
CA GLY A 98 -13.89 14.57 -4.16
C GLY A 98 -14.43 14.51 -2.72
N ILE A 99 -15.47 15.29 -2.43
CA ILE A 99 -16.09 15.34 -1.10
C ILE A 99 -16.69 14.00 -0.65
N LYS A 100 -17.14 13.16 -1.60
CA LYS A 100 -17.74 11.86 -1.27
C LYS A 100 -16.75 10.91 -0.61
N TYR A 101 -15.45 11.07 -0.84
CA TYR A 101 -14.42 10.20 -0.26
C TYR A 101 -14.25 10.39 1.25
N LYS A 102 -14.85 11.41 1.86
CA LYS A 102 -14.98 11.49 3.33
C LYS A 102 -15.78 10.34 3.93
N GLN A 103 -16.62 9.66 3.16
CA GLN A 103 -17.33 8.43 3.59
C GLN A 103 -16.40 7.25 3.87
N LEU A 104 -15.09 7.35 3.55
CA LEU A 104 -14.09 6.35 3.94
C LEU A 104 -13.77 6.39 5.44
N VAL A 105 -13.97 7.54 6.11
CA VAL A 105 -13.67 7.69 7.53
C VAL A 105 -14.55 6.74 8.36
N GLY A 106 -13.94 6.06 9.32
CA GLY A 106 -14.55 5.02 10.14
C GLY A 106 -14.57 3.63 9.51
N LEU A 107 -14.18 3.48 8.23
CA LEU A 107 -14.03 2.16 7.63
C LEU A 107 -12.71 1.52 8.02
N SER A 108 -12.70 0.20 8.19
CA SER A 108 -11.46 -0.55 8.24
C SER A 108 -10.85 -0.68 6.84
N ILE A 109 -9.55 -0.39 6.70
CA ILE A 109 -8.77 -0.62 5.47
C ILE A 109 -8.30 -2.07 5.32
N ALA A 110 -8.66 -2.94 6.27
CA ALA A 110 -8.34 -4.36 6.27
C ALA A 110 -9.45 -5.20 5.62
N ARG A 111 -9.84 -6.31 6.25
CA ARG A 111 -10.83 -7.27 5.74
C ARG A 111 -12.14 -6.54 5.37
N GLY A 112 -12.61 -6.76 4.15
CA GLY A 112 -13.87 -6.17 3.64
C GLY A 112 -13.74 -4.80 2.98
N PHE A 113 -12.58 -4.15 3.02
CA PHE A 113 -12.38 -2.81 2.48
C PHE A 113 -12.74 -2.70 0.99
N THR A 114 -12.22 -3.61 0.15
CA THR A 114 -12.51 -3.63 -1.30
C THR A 114 -14.01 -3.72 -1.61
N HIS A 115 -14.75 -4.52 -0.84
CA HIS A 115 -16.20 -4.63 -1.00
C HIS A 115 -16.90 -3.31 -0.66
N LYS A 116 -16.55 -2.69 0.47
CA LYS A 116 -17.10 -1.41 0.90
C LYS A 116 -16.76 -0.27 -0.07
N VAL A 117 -15.55 -0.25 -0.62
CA VAL A 117 -15.16 0.70 -1.68
C VAL A 117 -16.05 0.56 -2.91
N ARG A 118 -16.36 -0.66 -3.36
CA ARG A 118 -17.26 -0.89 -4.51
C ARG A 118 -18.72 -0.53 -4.20
N GLU A 119 -19.17 -0.81 -2.98
CA GLU A 119 -20.51 -0.44 -2.51
C GLU A 119 -20.68 1.09 -2.54
N LEU A 120 -19.74 1.84 -1.96
CA LEU A 120 -19.80 3.29 -1.87
C LEU A 120 -19.53 4.01 -3.20
N PHE A 121 -18.51 3.56 -3.96
CA PHE A 121 -17.93 4.32 -5.07
C PHE A 121 -17.97 3.57 -6.41
N GLY A 122 -18.72 2.47 -6.50
CA GLY A 122 -18.91 1.74 -7.75
C GLY A 122 -19.79 2.49 -8.76
N GLY A 123 -19.43 2.40 -10.03
CA GLY A 123 -20.16 3.02 -11.14
C GLY A 123 -20.25 4.55 -10.98
N PRO A 124 -21.42 5.17 -11.17
CA PRO A 124 -21.58 6.63 -11.16
C PRO A 124 -21.42 7.27 -9.76
N ARG A 125 -21.22 6.46 -8.71
CA ARG A 125 -21.09 6.97 -7.33
C ARG A 125 -19.67 7.44 -6.99
N GLY A 126 -18.69 7.10 -7.81
CA GLY A 126 -17.29 7.49 -7.64
C GLY A 126 -16.60 7.73 -8.98
N CYS A 127 -15.31 8.07 -8.92
CA CYS A 127 -14.45 8.06 -10.10
C CYS A 127 -13.77 6.69 -10.23
N THR A 128 -13.84 6.08 -11.42
CA THR A 128 -13.24 4.76 -11.69
C THR A 128 -11.76 4.70 -11.27
N HIS A 129 -11.02 5.78 -11.49
CA HIS A 129 -9.58 5.88 -11.20
C HIS A 129 -9.29 5.81 -9.69
N THR A 130 -9.96 6.64 -8.88
CA THR A 130 -9.80 6.64 -7.42
C THR A 130 -10.39 5.39 -6.79
N THR A 131 -11.49 4.84 -7.32
CA THR A 131 -12.06 3.56 -6.86
C THR A 131 -11.09 2.40 -7.08
N ALA A 132 -10.37 2.37 -8.20
CA ALA A 132 -9.32 1.37 -8.45
C ALA A 132 -8.07 1.62 -7.59
N LEU A 133 -7.64 2.88 -7.45
CA LEU A 133 -6.54 3.27 -6.56
C LEU A 133 -6.79 2.83 -5.12
N LEU A 134 -7.99 3.07 -4.57
CA LEU A 134 -8.34 2.63 -3.21
C LEU A 134 -8.17 1.11 -3.05
N GLN A 135 -8.59 0.31 -4.03
CA GLN A 135 -8.39 -1.13 -4.00
C GLN A 135 -6.90 -1.51 -4.00
N ALA A 136 -6.04 -0.74 -4.68
CA ALA A 136 -4.59 -0.92 -4.66
C ALA A 136 -3.95 -0.45 -3.34
N MET A 137 -4.52 0.54 -2.66
CA MET A 137 -4.02 1.05 -1.37
C MET A 137 -4.23 0.08 -0.20
N GLY A 138 -5.31 -0.72 -0.23
CA GLY A 138 -5.64 -1.67 0.84
C GLY A 138 -4.49 -2.65 1.18
N PRO A 139 -3.98 -3.42 0.21
CA PRO A 139 -2.85 -4.33 0.44
C PRO A 139 -1.58 -3.64 0.96
N VAL A 140 -1.31 -2.41 0.53
CA VAL A 140 -0.15 -1.64 1.02
C VAL A 140 -0.29 -1.35 2.51
N ALA A 141 -1.47 -0.91 2.96
CA ALA A 141 -1.76 -0.68 4.37
C ALA A 141 -1.47 -1.92 5.23
N ILE A 142 -1.96 -3.08 4.79
CA ILE A 142 -1.77 -4.36 5.49
C ILE A 142 -0.29 -4.72 5.61
N GLN A 143 0.46 -4.60 4.52
CA GLN A 143 1.88 -4.95 4.52
C GLN A 143 2.72 -4.01 5.40
N CYS A 144 2.34 -2.73 5.49
CA CYS A 144 3.01 -1.77 6.38
C CYS A 144 2.91 -2.14 7.87
N GLY A 145 1.94 -2.98 8.26
CA GLY A 145 1.88 -3.49 9.63
C GLY A 145 3.14 -4.26 10.04
N TRP A 146 3.78 -4.97 9.09
CA TRP A 146 5.08 -5.61 9.33
C TRP A 146 6.20 -4.58 9.52
N SER A 147 6.24 -3.55 8.67
CA SER A 147 7.23 -2.46 8.77
C SER A 147 7.14 -1.73 10.11
N MET A 148 5.92 -1.45 10.60
CA MET A 148 5.69 -0.84 11.91
C MET A 148 6.29 -1.67 13.05
N ARG A 149 6.15 -3.01 12.99
CA ARG A 149 6.74 -3.92 13.97
C ARG A 149 8.26 -3.96 13.89
N VAL A 150 8.81 -4.08 12.69
CA VAL A 150 10.26 -4.07 12.46
C VAL A 150 10.89 -2.80 13.03
N LEU A 151 10.27 -1.64 12.80
CA LEU A 151 10.71 -0.36 13.39
C LEU A 151 10.66 -0.43 14.92
N LYS A 152 9.55 -0.88 15.51
CA LYS A 152 9.41 -0.99 16.96
C LYS A 152 10.46 -1.91 17.60
N MET A 153 10.70 -3.07 16.99
CA MET A 153 11.69 -4.03 17.47
C MET A 153 13.12 -3.50 17.35
N THR A 154 13.40 -2.74 16.29
CA THR A 154 14.71 -2.08 16.12
C THR A 154 14.92 -1.01 17.20
N GLU A 155 13.91 -0.19 17.50
CA GLU A 155 13.96 0.82 18.58
C GLU A 155 14.16 0.18 19.96
N LEU A 156 13.51 -0.95 20.25
CA LEU A 156 13.72 -1.70 21.50
C LEU A 156 15.14 -2.27 21.60
N ALA A 157 15.64 -2.85 20.50
CA ALA A 157 16.98 -3.41 20.45
C ALA A 157 18.07 -2.35 20.68
N THR A 158 17.90 -1.13 20.15
CA THR A 158 18.86 -0.04 20.32
C THR A 158 18.78 0.63 21.69
N SER A 159 17.60 0.68 22.30
CA SER A 159 17.40 1.26 23.64
C SER A 159 17.73 0.30 24.79
N GLY A 160 17.95 -0.99 24.51
CA GLY A 160 18.17 -2.02 25.53
C GLY A 160 16.91 -2.35 26.33
N ALA A 161 15.74 -1.87 25.90
CA ALA A 161 14.47 -2.18 26.52
C ALA A 161 14.13 -3.68 26.35
N PRO A 162 13.49 -4.32 27.35
CA PRO A 162 13.12 -5.71 27.25
C PRO A 162 12.13 -5.93 26.10
N LYS A 163 12.32 -7.02 25.36
CA LYS A 163 11.37 -7.43 24.32
C LYS A 163 10.04 -7.80 24.97
N PRO A 164 8.90 -7.41 24.38
CA PRO A 164 7.60 -7.84 24.85
C PRO A 164 7.47 -9.37 24.79
N GLU A 165 6.81 -9.95 25.78
CA GLU A 165 6.58 -11.38 25.84
C GLU A 165 5.60 -11.83 24.73
N PHE A 166 5.98 -12.85 23.97
CA PHE A 166 5.16 -13.41 22.91
C PHE A 166 4.18 -14.44 23.47
N THR A 167 3.12 -13.97 24.11
CA THR A 167 1.97 -14.81 24.47
C THR A 167 1.25 -15.30 23.21
N PRO A 168 0.46 -16.39 23.28
CA PRO A 168 -0.38 -16.83 22.16
C PRO A 168 -1.29 -15.71 21.64
N GLU A 169 -1.85 -14.89 22.54
CA GLU A 169 -2.73 -13.77 22.20
C GLU A 169 -1.96 -12.67 21.46
N SER A 170 -0.75 -12.33 21.89
CA SER A 170 0.06 -11.31 21.22
C SER A 170 0.54 -11.77 19.84
N ARG A 171 0.80 -13.09 19.66
CA ARG A 171 1.08 -13.71 18.35
C ARG A 171 -0.12 -13.63 17.42
N GLU A 172 -1.30 -14.08 17.86
CA GLU A 172 -2.53 -14.00 17.05
C GLU A 172 -2.80 -12.55 16.66
N MET A 173 -2.65 -11.62 17.61
CA MET A 173 -2.85 -10.20 17.34
C MET A 173 -1.84 -9.64 16.33
N ALA A 174 -0.62 -10.18 16.29
CA ALA A 174 0.37 -9.74 15.33
C ALA A 174 -0.11 -10.02 13.88
N PHE A 175 -0.53 -11.22 13.53
CA PHE A 175 -0.86 -11.48 12.13
C PHE A 175 -2.35 -11.36 11.79
N LYS A 176 -3.23 -11.03 12.74
CA LYS A 176 -4.68 -10.95 12.50
C LYS A 176 -5.07 -10.08 11.30
N SER A 177 -4.41 -8.93 11.11
CA SER A 177 -4.67 -8.03 9.97
C SER A 177 -4.29 -8.63 8.62
N ASN A 178 -3.44 -9.66 8.59
CA ASN A 178 -3.02 -10.35 7.39
C ASN A 178 -3.95 -11.48 6.98
N LEU A 179 -4.80 -12.00 7.88
CA LEU A 179 -5.67 -13.13 7.58
C LEU A 179 -6.59 -12.89 6.38
N ASN A 180 -6.58 -13.84 5.45
CA ASN A 180 -7.29 -13.83 4.17
C ASN A 180 -6.95 -12.65 3.26
N THR A 181 -5.74 -12.09 3.38
CA THR A 181 -5.29 -10.98 2.51
C THR A 181 -4.55 -11.46 1.26
N CYS A 182 -4.00 -12.67 1.28
CA CYS A 182 -3.49 -13.38 0.10
C CYS A 182 -3.39 -14.89 0.36
N HIS A 183 -2.97 -15.64 -0.66
CA HIS A 183 -2.91 -17.12 -0.62
C HIS A 183 -2.13 -17.69 0.57
N ILE A 184 -0.99 -17.08 0.95
CA ILE A 184 -0.20 -17.58 2.09
C ILE A 184 -0.85 -17.26 3.45
N TRP A 185 -1.75 -16.27 3.50
CA TRP A 185 -2.43 -15.84 4.72
C TRP A 185 -3.86 -16.37 4.84
N ASP A 186 -4.20 -17.41 4.08
CA ASP A 186 -5.43 -18.17 4.30
C ASP A 186 -5.52 -18.58 5.79
N GLU A 187 -6.61 -18.23 6.45
CA GLU A 187 -6.80 -18.49 7.89
C GLU A 187 -6.84 -19.98 8.22
N ASP A 188 -7.19 -20.81 7.24
CA ASP A 188 -7.16 -22.27 7.28
C ASP A 188 -5.92 -22.85 6.56
N GLY A 189 -4.96 -22.00 6.21
CA GLY A 189 -3.73 -22.38 5.51
C GLY A 189 -2.62 -22.90 6.44
N GLU A 190 -1.66 -23.63 5.87
CA GLU A 190 -0.54 -24.22 6.62
C GLU A 190 0.34 -23.17 7.31
N HIS A 191 0.53 -22.04 6.64
CA HIS A 191 1.31 -20.93 7.18
C HIS A 191 0.71 -20.39 8.49
N VAL A 192 -0.61 -20.17 8.53
CA VAL A 192 -1.32 -19.69 9.72
C VAL A 192 -1.34 -20.76 10.82
N ARG A 193 -1.54 -22.04 10.45
CA ARG A 193 -1.43 -23.16 11.41
C ARG A 193 -0.05 -23.22 12.07
N THR A 194 1.01 -23.06 11.29
CA THR A 194 2.40 -23.06 11.79
C THR A 194 2.58 -21.96 12.84
N ILE A 195 2.14 -20.72 12.55
CA ILE A 195 2.28 -19.61 13.49
C ILE A 195 1.48 -19.87 14.78
N ARG A 196 0.23 -20.36 14.67
CA ARG A 196 -0.63 -20.69 15.82
C ARG A 196 -0.05 -21.81 16.70
N ALA A 197 0.66 -22.77 16.10
CA ALA A 197 1.38 -23.82 16.80
C ALA A 197 2.71 -23.32 17.43
N GLY A 198 3.06 -22.04 17.26
CA GLY A 198 4.33 -21.46 17.72
C GLY A 198 5.53 -21.81 16.84
N GLY A 199 5.28 -22.33 15.64
CA GLY A 199 6.31 -22.61 14.64
C GLY A 199 6.87 -21.34 13.99
N ASP A 200 8.06 -21.47 13.43
CA ASP A 200 8.76 -20.38 12.76
C ASP A 200 8.47 -20.35 11.25
N ILE A 201 8.04 -19.19 10.73
CA ILE A 201 7.83 -18.95 9.29
C ILE A 201 9.05 -18.36 8.58
N GLY A 202 10.18 -18.21 9.27
CA GLY A 202 11.44 -17.69 8.73
C GLY A 202 11.43 -16.23 8.30
N ALA A 203 12.53 -15.81 7.66
CA ALA A 203 12.66 -14.48 7.06
C ALA A 203 12.04 -14.43 5.65
N PRO A 204 11.56 -13.26 5.20
CA PRO A 204 11.23 -13.09 3.78
C PRO A 204 12.44 -13.46 2.91
N LEU A 205 12.20 -14.24 1.85
CA LEU A 205 13.29 -14.73 0.98
C LEU A 205 14.19 -13.63 0.42
N SER A 206 13.63 -12.44 0.17
CA SER A 206 14.38 -11.26 -0.28
C SER A 206 15.36 -10.75 0.77
N VAL A 207 14.99 -10.81 2.06
CA VAL A 207 15.86 -10.48 3.19
C VAL A 207 16.99 -11.50 3.29
N THR A 208 16.67 -12.80 3.26
CA THR A 208 17.67 -13.88 3.28
C THR A 208 18.68 -13.73 2.15
N LYS A 209 18.21 -13.56 0.90
CA LYS A 209 19.07 -13.33 -0.27
C LYS A 209 19.97 -12.10 -0.08
N ARG A 210 19.44 -11.03 0.51
CA ARG A 210 20.21 -9.80 0.76
C ARG A 210 21.27 -10.00 1.84
N LEU A 211 20.96 -10.69 2.93
CA LEU A 211 21.93 -10.99 3.98
C LEU A 211 23.09 -11.83 3.44
N ILE A 212 22.78 -12.89 2.68
CA ILE A 212 23.80 -13.72 2.02
C ILE A 212 24.68 -12.90 1.08
N LYS A 213 24.07 -12.04 0.24
CA LYS A 213 24.83 -11.15 -0.67
C LYS A 213 25.75 -10.17 0.07
N LEU A 214 25.40 -9.80 1.30
CA LEU A 214 26.21 -8.93 2.16
C LEU A 214 27.23 -9.70 3.01
N GLY A 215 27.34 -11.03 2.87
CA GLY A 215 28.21 -11.87 3.71
C GLY A 215 27.74 -11.97 5.17
N ARG A 216 26.44 -11.77 5.41
CA ARG A 216 25.81 -11.76 6.74
C ARG A 216 25.01 -13.03 6.99
N ASP A 217 24.88 -13.38 8.26
CA ASP A 217 24.13 -14.56 8.70
C ASP A 217 22.60 -14.33 8.52
N PRO A 218 21.87 -15.21 7.82
CA PRO A 218 20.41 -15.14 7.75
C PRO A 218 19.69 -15.07 9.11
N GLU A 219 20.26 -15.68 10.16
CA GLU A 219 19.72 -15.69 11.52
C GLU A 219 19.68 -14.29 12.17
N GLU A 220 20.37 -13.30 11.58
CA GLU A 220 20.29 -11.90 12.00
C GLU A 220 18.85 -11.36 11.98
N TRP A 221 17.98 -11.92 11.14
CA TRP A 221 16.56 -11.55 11.08
C TRP A 221 15.81 -11.81 12.39
N ASN A 222 16.17 -12.86 13.14
CA ASN A 222 15.50 -13.23 14.39
C ASN A 222 15.64 -12.16 15.48
N ARG A 223 16.63 -11.27 15.35
CA ARG A 223 16.79 -10.13 16.27
C ARG A 223 15.71 -9.08 16.07
N ILE A 224 15.29 -8.88 14.82
CA ILE A 224 14.43 -7.78 14.35
C ILE A 224 12.96 -8.21 14.22
N ARG A 225 12.71 -9.49 13.96
CA ARG A 225 11.35 -10.02 13.81
C ARG A 225 10.48 -9.86 15.07
N GLY A 226 11.10 -9.86 16.24
CA GLY A 226 10.39 -10.05 17.51
C GLY A 226 10.18 -11.52 17.75
#